data_AF-U1QET7-F1
#
_entry.id   AF-U1QET7-F1
#
_cell.length_a   1.000
_cell.length_b   1.000
_cell.length_c   1.000
_cell.angle_alpha   90.00
_cell.angle_beta   90.00
_cell.angle_gamma   90.00
#
_symmetry.space_group_name_H-M   'P 1'
#
loop_
_entity.id
_entity.type
_entity.pdbx_description
1 polymer ?
#
loop_
_entity_poly.entity_id
_entity_poly.type
_entity_poly.pdbx_seq_one_letter_code
_entity_poly.pdbx_strand_id
1 'polypeptide(L)'
;MWQLWPFCPIIDEVHEVIFVDGIHLGPNAVVLIAQTPDCVLGWYAARSENSRAWSALMSRIAPPALVVTDGGSGFARACKKVWPATRVQRCTFHAYCRIRQATTTRPKLEASRSLYALGRQLTHVQDIDGAQEWIGAYQAWCTRWKGFLEEKTRRPDGGWEYTHERLVRARNSLNKLISQGLLFTYLDPTLGLGLCC
;
A
#
# COMPACT_ATOMS: atom_id res chain seq x y z
N MET A 1 29.14 24.52 1.38
CA MET A 1 28.74 23.69 2.54
C MET A 1 27.26 23.97 2.77
N TRP A 2 26.37 23.01 2.50
CA TRP A 2 24.93 23.23 2.64
C TRP A 2 24.58 23.31 4.14
N GLN A 3 24.40 24.53 4.63
CA GLN A 3 24.02 24.82 6.00
C GLN A 3 22.50 24.78 6.11
N LEU A 4 22.03 24.03 7.11
CA LEU A 4 20.63 23.83 7.54
C LEU A 4 19.83 22.83 6.71
N TRP A 5 19.78 21.60 7.23
CA TRP A 5 18.63 20.72 7.07
C TRP A 5 17.58 21.25 8.05
N PRO A 6 16.53 21.99 7.63
CA PRO A 6 15.50 22.39 8.57
C PRO A 6 14.90 21.11 9.16
N PHE A 7 14.96 20.96 10.47
CA PHE A 7 14.21 19.91 11.13
C PHE A 7 12.75 20.09 10.75
N CYS A 8 12.09 19.00 10.34
CA CYS A 8 10.64 18.97 10.18
C CYS A 8 9.99 19.72 11.36
N PRO A 9 9.06 20.67 11.16
CA PRO A 9 8.36 21.31 12.27
C PRO A 9 7.68 20.28 13.17
N ILE A 10 7.37 20.68 14.40
CA ILE A 10 6.42 19.91 15.22
C ILE A 10 5.04 20.32 14.75
N ILE A 11 4.24 19.34 14.33
CA ILE A 11 2.85 19.53 13.91
C ILE A 11 1.97 18.90 14.98
N ASP A 12 1.34 19.73 15.80
CA ASP A 12 0.40 19.32 16.85
C ASP A 12 -1.06 19.29 16.36
N GLU A 13 -1.33 19.86 15.17
CA GLU A 13 -2.60 19.76 14.48
C GLU A 13 -2.93 18.30 14.12
N VAL A 14 -4.14 17.88 14.49
CA VAL A 14 -4.66 16.54 14.15
C VAL A 14 -5.29 16.60 12.77
N HIS A 15 -4.71 15.88 11.82
CA HIS A 15 -5.29 15.68 10.50
C HIS A 15 -6.08 14.36 10.43
N GLU A 16 -7.21 14.36 9.73
CA GLU A 16 -8.01 13.15 9.53
C GLU A 16 -7.25 12.07 8.76
N VAL A 17 -6.62 12.46 7.65
CA VAL A 17 -5.87 11.56 6.77
C VAL A 17 -4.47 12.10 6.51
N ILE A 18 -3.47 11.25 6.71
CA ILE A 18 -2.08 11.53 6.32
C ILE A 18 -1.60 10.47 5.34
N PHE A 19 -0.94 10.89 4.28
CA PHE A 19 -0.25 10.03 3.32
C PHE A 19 1.23 9.97 3.67
N VAL A 20 1.80 8.77 3.68
CA VAL A 20 3.23 8.57 3.91
C VAL A 20 3.85 7.69 2.82
N ASP A 21 5.06 8.05 2.40
CA ASP A 21 5.81 7.30 1.40
C ASP A 21 7.33 7.42 1.60
N GLY A 22 8.07 6.46 1.04
CA GLY A 22 9.53 6.42 1.05
C GLY A 22 10.10 6.59 -0.37
N ILE A 23 10.72 7.73 -0.66
CA ILE A 23 11.34 8.00 -1.95
C ILE A 23 12.82 7.57 -1.91
N HIS A 24 13.14 6.50 -2.62
CA HIS A 24 14.51 6.01 -2.76
C HIS A 24 15.31 6.86 -3.76
N LEU A 25 16.39 7.48 -3.29
CA LEU A 25 17.33 8.27 -4.09
C LEU A 25 18.57 7.48 -4.54
N GLY A 26 18.71 6.25 -4.05
CA GLY A 26 19.81 5.33 -4.37
C GLY A 26 19.90 4.19 -3.36
N PRO A 27 20.94 3.34 -3.43
CA PRO A 27 21.08 2.17 -2.56
C PRO A 27 21.12 2.47 -1.06
N ASN A 28 21.59 3.67 -0.69
CA ASN A 28 21.84 4.07 0.70
C ASN A 28 21.22 5.44 1.03
N ALA A 29 20.15 5.81 0.34
CA ALA A 29 19.46 7.08 0.56
C ALA A 29 17.96 6.93 0.30
N VAL A 30 17.16 7.26 1.30
CA VAL A 30 15.70 7.35 1.23
C VAL A 30 15.23 8.63 1.92
N VAL A 31 14.22 9.27 1.36
CA VAL A 31 13.50 10.36 2.01
C VAL A 31 12.10 9.87 2.34
N LEU A 32 11.79 9.80 3.63
CA LEU A 32 10.44 9.53 4.12
C LEU A 32 9.68 10.84 4.12
N ILE A 33 8.43 10.84 3.67
CA ILE A 33 7.59 12.04 3.61
C ILE A 33 6.23 11.72 4.24
N ALA A 34 5.66 12.71 4.93
CA ALA A 34 4.28 12.73 5.41
C ALA A 34 3.59 13.98 4.90
N GLN A 35 2.39 13.84 4.34
CA GLN A 35 1.62 14.94 3.76
C GLN A 35 0.12 14.75 3.91
N THR A 36 -0.63 15.84 3.88
CA THR A 36 -2.06 15.87 3.55
C THR A 36 -2.22 16.05 2.04
N PRO A 37 -3.44 16.11 1.49
CA PRO A 37 -3.65 16.55 0.10
C PRO A 37 -3.12 17.95 -0.19
N ASP A 38 -3.12 18.83 0.82
CA ASP A 38 -2.86 20.26 0.65
C ASP A 38 -1.43 20.67 0.99
N CYS A 39 -0.75 19.95 1.88
CA CYS A 39 0.58 20.34 2.34
C CYS A 39 1.47 19.18 2.81
N VAL A 40 2.79 19.39 2.77
CA VAL A 40 3.78 18.50 3.36
C VAL A 40 3.90 18.80 4.85
N LEU A 41 3.61 17.81 5.69
CA LEU A 41 3.70 17.90 7.15
C LEU A 41 5.12 17.69 7.64
N GLY A 42 5.85 16.81 6.96
CA GLY A 42 7.20 16.46 7.38
C GLY A 42 7.94 15.54 6.45
N TRP A 43 9.26 15.50 6.63
CA TRP A 43 10.13 14.62 5.90
C TRP A 43 11.37 14.24 6.72
N TYR A 44 11.95 13.08 6.41
CA TYR A 44 13.12 12.55 7.11
C TYR A 44 14.03 11.79 6.15
N ALA A 45 15.28 12.23 6.02
CA ALA A 45 16.27 11.55 5.21
C ALA A 45 17.01 10.48 6.03
N ALA A 46 17.11 9.27 5.47
CA ALA A 46 17.75 8.13 6.10
C ALA A 46 18.60 7.34 5.09
N ARG A 47 19.51 6.51 5.61
CA ARG A 47 20.28 5.58 4.76
C ARG A 47 19.45 4.41 4.25
N SER A 48 18.44 4.01 5.03
CA SER A 48 17.54 2.91 4.69
C SER A 48 16.19 3.14 5.32
N GLU A 49 15.16 2.58 4.70
CA GLU A 49 13.81 2.61 5.23
C GLU A 49 13.69 1.59 6.37
N ASN A 50 13.57 2.07 7.61
CA ASN A 50 13.48 1.23 8.80
C ASN A 50 12.61 1.89 9.87
N SER A 51 12.25 1.12 10.90
CA SER A 51 11.32 1.60 11.92
C SER A 51 11.84 2.79 12.72
N ARG A 52 13.16 2.95 12.88
CA ARG A 52 13.72 4.10 13.60
C ARG A 52 13.55 5.38 12.78
N ALA A 53 13.83 5.32 11.48
CA ALA A 53 13.64 6.44 10.57
C ALA A 53 12.16 6.87 10.49
N TRP A 54 11.25 5.90 10.36
CA TRP A 54 9.82 6.17 10.41
C TRP A 54 9.38 6.80 11.74
N SER A 55 9.81 6.26 12.88
CA SER A 55 9.50 6.85 14.18
C SER A 55 10.03 8.28 14.33
N ALA A 56 11.19 8.59 13.76
CA ALA A 56 11.77 9.93 13.81
C ALA A 56 10.92 10.98 13.06
N LEU A 57 10.34 10.59 11.91
CA LEU A 57 9.36 11.41 11.20
C LEU A 57 8.04 11.51 11.98
N MET A 58 7.43 10.37 12.30
CA MET A 58 6.07 10.30 12.83
C MET A 58 5.93 10.91 14.23
N SER A 59 6.96 10.85 15.07
CA SER A 59 6.92 11.39 16.44
C SER A 59 6.80 12.91 16.50
N ARG A 60 6.94 13.60 15.37
CA ARG A 60 6.82 15.06 15.26
C ARG A 60 5.45 15.51 14.74
N ILE A 61 4.55 14.58 14.42
CA ILE A 61 3.25 14.84 13.83
C ILE A 61 2.18 14.18 14.71
N ALA A 62 1.12 14.92 15.03
CA ALA A 62 0.00 14.40 15.79
C ALA A 62 -0.60 13.14 15.10
N PRO A 63 -0.97 12.10 15.85
CA PRO A 63 -1.51 10.88 15.26
C PRO A 63 -2.79 11.16 14.45
N PRO A 64 -2.87 10.76 13.17
CA PRO A 64 -4.08 10.96 12.38
C PRO A 64 -5.12 9.88 12.70
N ALA A 65 -6.36 10.10 12.27
CA ALA A 65 -7.39 9.05 12.31
C ALA A 65 -7.02 7.89 11.35
N LEU A 66 -6.56 8.24 10.15
CA LEU A 66 -6.13 7.30 9.11
C LEU A 66 -4.76 7.68 8.54
N VAL A 67 -3.88 6.69 8.40
CA VAL A 67 -2.65 6.82 7.60
C VAL A 67 -2.71 5.94 6.37
N VAL A 68 -2.42 6.52 5.21
CA VAL A 68 -2.31 5.84 3.92
C VAL A 68 -0.83 5.64 3.58
N THR A 69 -0.43 4.39 3.32
CA THR A 69 0.98 4.02 3.11
C THR A 69 1.16 3.06 1.94
N ASP A 70 2.36 3.06 1.34
CA ASP A 70 2.84 1.99 0.47
C ASP A 70 3.35 0.75 1.26
N GLY A 71 3.13 0.71 2.58
CA GLY A 71 3.39 -0.43 3.47
C GLY A 71 4.83 -0.50 3.99
N GLY A 72 5.40 -1.72 4.02
CA GLY A 72 6.74 -1.94 4.58
C GLY A 72 6.74 -2.31 6.06
N SER A 73 7.66 -3.21 6.44
CA SER A 73 7.79 -3.68 7.82
C SER A 73 8.36 -2.61 8.75
N GLY A 74 9.19 -1.72 8.22
CA GLY A 74 9.71 -0.55 8.94
C GLY A 74 8.59 0.36 9.41
N PHE A 75 7.75 0.81 8.47
CA PHE A 75 6.57 1.63 8.77
C PHE A 75 5.62 0.90 9.73
N ALA A 76 5.23 -0.34 9.42
CA ALA A 76 4.26 -1.08 10.23
C ALA A 76 4.70 -1.22 11.70
N ARG A 77 6.01 -1.40 11.95
CA ARG A 77 6.56 -1.45 13.32
C ARG A 77 6.57 -0.07 13.98
N ALA A 78 6.88 0.99 13.24
CA ALA A 78 6.88 2.35 13.76
C ALA A 78 5.46 2.83 14.08
N CYS A 79 4.49 2.59 13.20
CA CYS A 79 3.08 2.97 13.38
C CYS A 79 2.51 2.35 14.64
N LYS A 80 2.70 1.04 14.85
CA LYS A 80 2.25 0.37 16.10
C LYS A 80 2.82 0.98 17.38
N LYS A 81 4.01 1.61 17.30
CA LYS A 81 4.67 2.23 18.45
C LYS A 81 4.25 3.69 18.65
N VAL A 82 4.24 4.47 17.57
CA VAL A 82 4.10 5.93 17.62
C VAL A 82 2.65 6.36 17.49
N TRP A 83 1.88 5.66 16.65
CA TRP A 83 0.48 5.94 16.36
C TRP A 83 -0.38 4.67 16.59
N PRO A 84 -0.46 4.16 17.84
CA PRO A 84 -1.08 2.86 18.12
C PRO A 84 -2.60 2.83 17.88
N ALA A 85 -3.27 3.98 17.93
CA ALA A 85 -4.72 4.10 17.69
C ALA A 85 -5.07 4.44 16.23
N THR A 86 -4.10 4.87 15.43
CA THR A 86 -4.32 5.28 14.03
C THR A 86 -4.65 4.06 13.17
N ARG A 87 -5.70 4.17 12.36
CA ARG A 87 -6.04 3.15 11.36
C ARG A 87 -5.06 3.22 10.19
N VAL A 88 -4.78 2.08 9.58
CA VAL A 88 -3.83 1.98 8.46
C VAL A 88 -4.57 1.54 7.21
N GLN A 89 -4.36 2.27 6.12
CA GLN A 89 -4.80 1.94 4.77
C GLN A 89 -3.60 1.72 3.87
N ARG A 90 -3.65 0.67 3.06
CA ARG A 90 -2.74 0.51 1.92
C ARG A 90 -3.20 1.43 0.81
N CYS A 91 -2.29 2.22 0.26
CA CYS A 91 -2.56 3.05 -0.92
C CYS A 91 -3.06 2.16 -2.08
N THR A 92 -4.27 2.45 -2.60
CA THR A 92 -4.92 1.72 -3.69
C THR A 92 -4.14 1.84 -4.99
N PHE A 93 -3.53 3.01 -5.26
CA PHE A 93 -2.62 3.18 -6.38
C PHE A 93 -1.39 2.27 -6.29
N HIS A 94 -0.77 2.14 -5.11
CA HIS A 94 0.35 1.22 -4.92
C HIS A 94 -0.07 -0.25 -5.04
N ALA A 95 -1.26 -0.62 -4.57
CA ALA A 95 -1.82 -1.95 -4.79
C ALA A 95 -2.06 -2.21 -6.29
N TYR A 96 -2.62 -1.25 -7.02
CA TYR A 96 -2.75 -1.29 -8.47
C TYR A 96 -1.39 -1.41 -9.18
N CYS A 97 -0.37 -0.65 -8.78
CA CYS A 97 0.97 -0.74 -9.35
C CYS A 97 1.57 -2.15 -9.19
N ARG A 98 1.32 -2.84 -8.07
CA ARG A 98 1.70 -4.25 -7.88
C ARG A 98 0.98 -5.17 -8.85
N ILE A 99 -0.32 -4.97 -9.08
CA ILE A 99 -1.09 -5.70 -10.09
C ILE A 99 -0.52 -5.44 -11.49
N ARG A 100 -0.36 -4.17 -11.86
CA ARG A 100 0.20 -3.74 -13.15
C ARG A 100 1.59 -4.31 -13.40
N GLN A 101 2.45 -4.40 -12.39
CA GLN A 101 3.77 -5.03 -12.51
C GLN A 101 3.65 -6.53 -12.82
N ALA A 102 2.68 -7.21 -12.23
CA ALA A 102 2.45 -8.63 -12.44
C ALA A 102 1.79 -8.94 -13.79
N THR A 103 0.84 -8.11 -14.24
CA THR A 103 0.05 -8.33 -15.46
C THR A 103 0.63 -7.66 -16.69
N THR A 104 1.46 -6.62 -16.54
CA THR A 104 1.74 -5.59 -17.55
C THR A 104 0.49 -4.77 -17.93
N THR A 105 0.64 -3.79 -18.82
CA THR A 105 -0.47 -2.93 -19.28
C THR A 105 -1.24 -3.48 -20.49
N ARG A 106 -0.66 -4.46 -21.21
CA ARG A 106 -1.29 -5.11 -22.37
C ARG A 106 -1.14 -6.64 -22.30
N PRO A 107 -1.65 -7.29 -21.24
CA PRO A 107 -1.56 -8.74 -21.09
C PRO A 107 -2.24 -9.49 -22.24
N LYS A 108 -1.63 -10.61 -22.64
CA LYS A 108 -2.23 -11.54 -23.63
C LYS A 108 -3.15 -12.57 -22.98
N LEU A 109 -2.78 -13.04 -21.78
CA LEU A 109 -3.51 -14.06 -21.04
C LEU A 109 -4.78 -13.47 -20.39
N GLU A 110 -5.89 -14.18 -20.49
CA GLU A 110 -7.18 -13.76 -19.92
C GLU A 110 -7.12 -13.56 -18.40
N ALA A 111 -6.41 -14.45 -17.68
CA ALA A 111 -6.15 -14.31 -16.24
C ALA A 111 -5.50 -12.96 -15.89
N SER A 112 -4.52 -12.54 -16.70
CA SER A 112 -3.83 -11.27 -16.50
C SER A 112 -4.66 -10.07 -16.94
N ARG A 113 -5.44 -10.18 -18.03
CA ARG A 113 -6.36 -9.13 -18.49
C ARG A 113 -7.42 -8.81 -17.45
N SER A 114 -8.07 -9.84 -16.92
CA SER A 114 -9.12 -9.71 -15.90
C SER A 114 -8.56 -9.18 -14.58
N LEU A 115 -7.38 -9.63 -14.14
CA LEU A 115 -6.74 -9.05 -12.94
C LEU A 115 -6.34 -7.58 -13.15
N TYR A 116 -5.83 -7.23 -14.33
CA TYR A 116 -5.49 -5.83 -14.64
C TYR A 116 -6.72 -4.93 -14.64
N ALA A 117 -7.86 -5.41 -15.14
CA ALA A 117 -9.14 -4.69 -15.08
C ALA A 117 -9.58 -4.45 -13.63
N LEU A 118 -9.50 -5.46 -12.76
CA LEU A 118 -9.74 -5.29 -11.31
C LEU A 118 -8.79 -4.26 -10.70
N GLY A 119 -7.51 -4.29 -11.08
CA GLY A 119 -6.53 -3.31 -10.62
C GLY A 119 -6.90 -1.87 -11.02
N ARG A 120 -7.44 -1.65 -12.22
CA ARG A 120 -7.94 -0.33 -12.62
C ARG A 120 -9.19 0.08 -11.85
N GLN A 121 -10.13 -0.86 -11.66
CA GLN A 121 -11.36 -0.59 -10.89
C GLN A 121 -11.03 -0.22 -9.43
N LEU A 122 -9.99 -0.83 -8.84
CA LEU A 122 -9.58 -0.60 -7.45
C LEU A 122 -9.34 0.88 -7.12
N THR A 123 -8.83 1.67 -8.07
CA THR A 123 -8.56 3.11 -7.85
C THR A 123 -9.80 3.99 -7.97
N HIS A 124 -10.96 3.41 -8.28
CA HIS A 124 -12.23 4.11 -8.47
C HIS A 124 -13.31 3.67 -7.48
N VAL A 125 -12.98 2.85 -6.48
CA VAL A 125 -13.93 2.44 -5.44
C VAL A 125 -14.13 3.61 -4.47
N GLN A 126 -15.38 4.05 -4.30
CA GLN A 126 -15.72 5.24 -3.52
C GLN A 126 -16.62 4.96 -2.31
N ASP A 127 -17.26 3.79 -2.25
CA ASP A 127 -18.23 3.44 -1.23
C ASP A 127 -18.12 1.96 -0.82
N ILE A 128 -18.83 1.63 0.26
CA ILE A 128 -18.83 0.29 0.85
C ILE A 128 -19.37 -0.75 -0.15
N ASP A 129 -20.41 -0.40 -0.90
CA ASP A 129 -21.03 -1.29 -1.89
C ASP A 129 -20.04 -1.61 -3.02
N GLY A 130 -19.35 -0.61 -3.56
CA GLY A 130 -18.31 -0.79 -4.56
C GLY A 130 -17.10 -1.57 -4.03
N ALA A 131 -16.76 -1.43 -2.75
CA ALA A 131 -15.73 -2.25 -2.12
C ALA A 131 -16.15 -3.72 -2.02
N GLN A 132 -17.42 -4.00 -1.67
CA GLN A 132 -17.96 -5.35 -1.64
C GLN A 132 -18.01 -5.97 -3.04
N GLU A 133 -18.47 -5.21 -4.04
CA GLU A 133 -18.47 -5.64 -5.44
C GLU A 133 -17.06 -5.99 -5.92
N TRP A 134 -16.08 -5.11 -5.63
CA TRP A 134 -14.69 -5.34 -5.99
C TRP A 134 -14.12 -6.61 -5.32
N ILE A 135 -14.38 -6.81 -4.03
CA ILE A 135 -13.96 -8.01 -3.29
C ILE A 135 -14.60 -9.26 -3.90
N GLY A 136 -15.90 -9.22 -4.21
CA GLY A 136 -16.61 -10.33 -4.85
C GLY A 136 -16.02 -10.68 -6.22
N ALA A 137 -15.78 -9.67 -7.06
CA ALA A 137 -15.17 -9.87 -8.37
C ALA A 137 -13.74 -10.42 -8.28
N TYR A 138 -12.94 -9.95 -7.31
CA TYR A 138 -11.61 -10.48 -7.03
C TYR A 138 -11.63 -11.93 -6.53
N GLN A 139 -12.58 -12.29 -5.65
CA GLN A 139 -12.75 -13.66 -5.19
C GLN A 139 -13.20 -14.60 -6.31
N ALA A 140 -14.10 -14.14 -7.18
CA ALA A 140 -14.50 -14.87 -8.38
C ALA A 140 -13.29 -15.11 -9.31
N TRP A 141 -12.44 -14.10 -9.50
CA TRP A 141 -11.18 -14.23 -10.23
C TRP A 141 -10.25 -15.28 -9.62
N CYS A 142 -10.06 -15.25 -8.29
CA CYS A 142 -9.23 -16.24 -7.58
C CYS A 142 -9.74 -17.66 -7.79
N THR A 143 -11.06 -17.85 -7.75
CA THR A 143 -11.72 -19.15 -7.96
C THR A 143 -11.56 -19.63 -9.40
N ARG A 144 -11.86 -18.77 -10.39
CA ARG A 144 -11.78 -19.09 -11.82
C ARG A 144 -10.37 -19.53 -12.22
N TRP A 145 -9.35 -18.85 -11.71
CA TRP A 145 -7.95 -19.08 -12.10
C TRP A 145 -7.17 -19.94 -11.11
N LYS A 146 -7.82 -20.63 -10.17
CA LYS A 146 -7.14 -21.45 -9.15
C LYS A 146 -6.16 -22.46 -9.76
N GLY A 147 -6.66 -23.32 -10.65
CA GLY A 147 -5.83 -24.36 -11.29
C GLY A 147 -4.66 -23.76 -12.07
N PHE A 148 -4.94 -22.72 -12.86
CA PHE A 148 -3.92 -21.97 -13.60
C PHE A 148 -2.83 -21.41 -12.67
N LEU A 149 -3.20 -20.79 -11.54
CA LEU A 149 -2.23 -20.23 -10.58
C LEU A 149 -1.46 -21.29 -9.78
N GLU A 150 -1.95 -22.53 -9.72
CA GLU A 150 -1.31 -23.66 -9.05
C GLU A 150 -0.33 -24.41 -9.95
N GLU A 151 -0.32 -24.14 -11.26
CA GLU A 151 0.64 -24.69 -12.21
C GLU A 151 2.08 -24.43 -11.76
N LYS A 152 2.90 -25.47 -11.81
CA LYS A 152 4.32 -25.41 -11.48
C LYS A 152 5.17 -25.88 -12.65
N THR A 153 6.29 -25.21 -12.86
CA THR A 153 7.32 -25.61 -13.80
C THR A 153 8.54 -26.11 -13.05
N ARG A 154 9.15 -27.18 -13.55
CA ARG A 154 10.38 -27.74 -12.97
C ARG A 154 11.56 -26.87 -13.39
N ARG A 155 12.41 -26.50 -12.44
CA ARG A 155 13.60 -25.69 -12.73
C ARG A 155 14.75 -26.53 -13.30
N PRO A 156 15.66 -25.92 -14.10
CA PRO A 156 16.84 -26.60 -14.62
C PRO A 156 17.79 -27.14 -13.53
N ASP A 157 17.89 -26.45 -12.40
CA ASP A 157 18.72 -26.80 -11.23
C ASP A 157 18.04 -27.77 -10.25
N GLY A 158 16.82 -28.21 -10.57
CA GLY A 158 15.98 -29.02 -9.69
C GLY A 158 14.99 -28.18 -8.87
N GLY A 159 13.94 -28.83 -8.38
CA GLY A 159 12.85 -28.16 -7.67
C GLY A 159 11.75 -27.60 -8.59
N TRP A 160 10.79 -26.92 -7.98
CA TRP A 160 9.56 -26.45 -8.61
C TRP A 160 9.30 -24.99 -8.28
N GLU A 161 8.81 -24.25 -9.25
CA GLU A 161 8.30 -22.89 -9.05
C GLU A 161 6.93 -22.73 -9.70
N TYR A 162 6.16 -21.76 -9.23
CA TYR A 162 4.91 -21.41 -9.90
C TYR A 162 5.20 -20.90 -11.31
N THR A 163 4.55 -21.51 -12.30
CA THR A 163 4.65 -21.07 -13.71
C THR A 163 4.25 -19.60 -13.83
N HIS A 164 3.25 -19.17 -13.06
CA HIS A 164 2.71 -17.81 -13.05
C HIS A 164 3.09 -17.04 -11.78
N GLU A 165 4.35 -17.14 -11.35
CA GLU A 165 4.83 -16.62 -10.07
C GLU A 165 4.42 -15.16 -9.80
N ARG A 166 4.51 -14.29 -10.80
CA ARG A 166 4.15 -12.87 -10.65
C ARG A 166 2.68 -12.67 -10.27
N LEU A 167 1.77 -13.42 -10.89
CA LEU A 167 0.33 -13.38 -10.57
C LEU A 167 0.06 -13.97 -9.19
N VAL A 168 0.75 -15.06 -8.84
CA VAL A 168 0.65 -15.67 -7.50
C VAL A 168 1.09 -14.67 -6.42
N ARG A 169 2.19 -13.96 -6.63
CA ARG A 169 2.67 -12.91 -5.70
C ARG A 169 1.67 -11.75 -5.59
N ALA A 170 1.10 -11.29 -6.71
CA ALA A 170 0.08 -10.23 -6.70
C ALA A 170 -1.18 -10.68 -5.92
N ARG A 171 -1.69 -11.88 -6.21
CA ARG A 171 -2.81 -12.48 -5.46
C ARG A 171 -2.51 -12.58 -3.98
N ASN A 172 -1.34 -13.11 -3.60
CA ASN A 172 -0.98 -13.26 -2.18
C ASN A 172 -0.87 -11.90 -1.48
N SER A 173 -0.38 -10.87 -2.18
CA SER A 173 -0.37 -9.50 -1.67
C SER A 173 -1.78 -8.97 -1.42
N LEU A 174 -2.70 -9.13 -2.37
CA LEU A 174 -4.10 -8.69 -2.23
C LEU A 174 -4.82 -9.47 -1.13
N ASN A 175 -4.66 -10.80 -1.08
CA ASN A 175 -5.20 -11.64 -0.01
C ASN A 175 -4.77 -11.15 1.37
N LYS A 176 -3.48 -10.80 1.51
CA LYS A 176 -2.97 -10.24 2.76
C LYS A 176 -3.66 -8.93 3.11
N LEU A 177 -3.76 -8.00 2.17
CA LEU A 177 -4.40 -6.69 2.40
C LEU A 177 -5.87 -6.85 2.80
N ILE A 178 -6.62 -7.70 2.11
CA ILE A 178 -8.04 -7.98 2.41
C ILE A 178 -8.17 -8.63 3.80
N SER A 179 -7.38 -9.68 4.08
CA SER A 179 -7.43 -10.39 5.37
C SER A 179 -7.08 -9.51 6.57
N GLN A 180 -6.27 -8.47 6.35
CA GLN A 180 -5.85 -7.52 7.37
C GLN A 180 -6.77 -6.30 7.44
N GLY A 181 -7.77 -6.19 6.57
CA GLY A 181 -8.68 -5.04 6.52
C GLY A 181 -8.00 -3.74 6.08
N LEU A 182 -6.90 -3.83 5.29
CA LEU A 182 -6.05 -2.69 4.91
C LEU A 182 -6.34 -2.12 3.51
N LEU A 183 -7.32 -2.64 2.77
CA LEU A 183 -7.54 -2.24 1.37
C LEU A 183 -8.59 -1.16 1.18
N PHE A 184 -9.57 -1.08 2.09
CA PHE A 184 -10.72 -0.19 2.01
C PHE A 184 -11.01 0.49 3.36
N THR A 185 -10.00 0.66 4.21
CA THR A 185 -10.16 1.23 5.56
C THR A 185 -10.70 2.66 5.53
N TYR A 186 -10.44 3.40 4.46
CA TYR A 186 -10.97 4.76 4.25
C TYR A 186 -12.51 4.83 4.12
N LEU A 187 -13.16 3.68 3.91
CA LEU A 187 -14.63 3.57 3.83
C LEU A 187 -15.26 3.20 5.17
N ASP A 188 -14.47 3.04 6.23
CA ASP A 188 -14.99 2.72 7.57
C ASP A 188 -15.80 3.91 8.11
N PRO A 189 -17.12 3.77 8.31
CA PRO A 189 -17.99 4.87 8.74
C PRO A 189 -17.64 5.36 10.16
N THR A 190 -16.92 4.55 10.96
CA THR A 190 -16.51 4.93 12.31
C THR A 190 -15.35 5.93 12.33
N LEU A 191 -14.65 6.10 11.21
CA LEU A 191 -13.56 7.08 11.11
C LEU A 191 -14.06 8.52 11.04
N GLY A 192 -15.35 8.75 10.74
CA GLY A 192 -15.90 10.09 10.61
C GLY A 192 -15.28 10.91 9.46
N LEU A 193 -14.49 10.29 8.58
CA LEU A 193 -14.00 10.91 7.35
C LEU A 193 -15.24 11.34 6.59
N GLY A 194 -15.45 12.64 6.43
CA GLY A 194 -16.59 13.16 5.69
C GLY A 194 -16.61 12.51 4.31
N LEU A 195 -17.52 11.56 4.09
CA LEU A 195 -17.80 11.00 2.78
C LEU A 195 -18.45 12.12 1.97
N CYS A 196 -17.62 13.01 1.43
CA CYS A 196 -18.05 14.10 0.58
C CYS A 196 -17.16 14.08 -0.67
N CYS A 197 -17.74 13.49 -1.72
CA CYS A 197 -17.52 13.64 -3.16
C CYS A 197 -16.14 13.31 -3.75
#